data_AF-A0A9P7NPT6-F1
#
_entry.id   AF-A0A9P7NPT6-F1
#
_cell.length_a   1.000
_cell.length_b   1.000
_cell.length_c   1.000
_cell.angle_alpha   90.00
_cell.angle_beta   90.00
_cell.angle_gamma   90.00
#
_symmetry.space_group_name_H-M   'P 1'
#
loop_
_entity.id
_entity.type
_entity.pdbx_description
1 polymer ?
#
loop_
_entity_poly.entity_id
_entity_poly.type
_entity_poly.pdbx_seq_one_letter_code
_entity_poly.pdbx_strand_id
1 'polypeptide(L)'
;MEYHELDPNGDIILTLRHQNLQSFPWAVEAADSQAIECTASGPGDLDSVRFRLSSEPLIRASPVFRAMITGPWKESLAFAAAVTKHQDRLSAGSADEDALPEITATEWDKRALLLLLEILHGRHQDALPDVDVFMLMNICVMVDYYQCQEAVELFAAAWMMRIRIMDTFPLSVSHD
;
A
#
# COMPACT_ATOMS: atom_id res chain seq x y z
N MET A 1 -5.87 10.69 -12.02
CA MET A 1 -6.02 9.60 -11.03
C MET A 1 -5.24 8.40 -11.54
N GLU A 2 -4.26 7.94 -10.78
CA GLU A 2 -3.44 6.76 -11.11
C GLU A 2 -4.19 5.50 -10.66
N TYR A 3 -4.14 4.43 -11.45
CA TYR A 3 -4.86 3.19 -11.19
C TYR A 3 -3.95 1.97 -11.35
N HIS A 4 -3.95 1.09 -10.36
CA HIS A 4 -3.16 -0.14 -10.34
C HIS A 4 -4.09 -1.35 -10.20
N GLU A 5 -3.99 -2.30 -11.14
CA GLU A 5 -4.79 -3.53 -11.12
C GLU A 5 -3.96 -4.70 -10.58
N LEU A 6 -4.16 -5.04 -9.29
CA LEU A 6 -3.48 -6.17 -8.64
C LEU A 6 -4.32 -7.45 -8.71
N ASP A 7 -5.62 -7.35 -8.92
CA ASP A 7 -6.46 -8.50 -9.25
C ASP A 7 -7.53 -8.09 -10.29
N PRO A 8 -7.50 -8.66 -11.51
CA PRO A 8 -8.54 -8.41 -12.52
C PRO A 8 -9.94 -8.83 -12.07
N ASN A 9 -10.04 -9.79 -11.14
CA ASN A 9 -11.30 -10.23 -10.53
C ASN A 9 -11.51 -9.60 -9.13
N GLY A 10 -10.74 -8.56 -8.80
CA GLY A 10 -10.81 -7.90 -7.51
C GLY A 10 -12.21 -7.36 -7.22
N ASP A 11 -12.65 -7.56 -5.98
CA ASP A 11 -13.96 -7.23 -5.43
C ASP A 11 -13.94 -5.97 -4.54
N ILE A 12 -12.79 -5.29 -4.46
CA ILE A 12 -12.57 -4.12 -3.62
C ILE A 12 -11.60 -3.13 -4.29
N ILE A 13 -11.86 -1.84 -4.08
CA ILE A 13 -10.97 -0.74 -4.42
C ILE A 13 -10.35 -0.18 -3.14
N LEU A 14 -9.03 -0.04 -3.11
CA LEU A 14 -8.34 0.76 -2.11
C LEU A 14 -7.94 2.10 -2.74
N THR A 15 -8.38 3.20 -2.16
CA THR A 15 -7.95 4.54 -2.59
C THR A 15 -6.96 5.11 -1.59
N LEU A 16 -5.73 5.34 -2.03
CA LEU A 16 -4.74 6.12 -1.30
C LEU A 16 -4.98 7.61 -1.56
N ARG A 17 -5.25 8.38 -0.50
CA ARG A 17 -5.40 9.85 -0.54
C ARG A 17 -4.25 10.51 0.21
N HIS A 18 -3.79 11.67 -0.28
CA HIS A 18 -2.66 12.43 0.29
C HIS A 18 -1.40 11.56 0.36
N GLN A 19 -0.68 11.50 -0.76
CA GLN A 19 0.54 10.71 -0.84
C GLN A 19 1.64 11.34 0.03
N ASN A 20 2.33 10.51 0.82
CA ASN A 20 3.60 10.85 1.46
C ASN A 20 3.56 11.99 2.51
N LEU A 21 2.78 11.83 3.58
CA LEU A 21 2.76 12.75 4.74
C LEU A 21 3.55 12.23 5.96
N GLN A 22 4.29 11.12 5.86
CA GLN A 22 5.18 10.69 6.93
C GLN A 22 6.43 11.58 7.01
N SER A 23 6.26 12.81 7.46
CA SER A 23 7.33 13.58 8.11
C SER A 23 7.69 12.85 9.40
N PHE A 24 8.57 11.85 9.29
CA PHE A 24 9.10 11.22 10.49
C PHE A 24 9.84 12.28 11.33
N PRO A 25 9.72 12.26 12.67
CA PRO A 25 10.40 13.23 13.53
C PRO A 25 11.93 13.28 13.35
N TRP A 26 12.54 12.19 12.86
CA TRP A 26 13.98 12.08 12.61
C TRP A 26 14.42 12.58 11.21
N ALA A 27 13.47 12.83 10.30
CA ALA A 27 13.76 13.44 8.99
C ALA A 27 14.04 14.96 9.11
N VAL A 28 13.80 15.54 10.29
CA VAL A 28 13.99 16.97 10.58
C VAL A 28 15.45 17.39 10.57
N GLU A 29 16.41 16.46 10.67
CA GLU A 29 17.84 16.82 10.69
C GLU A 29 18.48 16.89 9.28
N ALA A 30 17.76 16.56 8.22
CA ALA A 30 18.28 16.63 6.84
C ALA A 30 17.69 17.78 6.00
N ALA A 31 16.61 18.41 6.47
CA ALA A 31 15.92 19.47 5.73
C ALA A 31 16.08 20.81 6.45
N ASP A 32 17.26 21.41 6.29
CA ASP A 32 17.41 22.82 6.61
C ASP A 32 16.63 23.65 5.57
N SER A 33 15.64 24.39 6.08
CA SER A 33 15.04 25.58 5.49
C SER A 33 14.33 25.45 4.12
N GLN A 34 13.05 25.04 4.14
CA GLN A 34 11.92 25.83 3.58
C GLN A 34 10.58 25.07 3.74
N ALA A 35 9.93 25.28 4.89
CA ALA A 35 8.50 25.03 5.03
C ALA A 35 7.76 26.24 4.43
N ILE A 36 7.10 26.04 3.29
CA ILE A 36 6.04 26.93 2.82
C ILE A 36 4.71 26.24 3.16
N GLU A 37 4.02 26.80 4.15
CA GLU A 37 2.58 26.62 4.33
C GLU A 37 1.87 26.92 3.00
N CYS A 38 1.06 25.98 2.52
CA CYS A 38 0.09 26.28 1.48
C CYS A 38 -1.31 25.96 1.97
N THR A 39 -2.01 27.06 2.14
CA THR A 39 -3.40 27.27 2.49
C THR A 39 -4.37 26.51 1.60
N ALA A 40 -5.53 26.22 2.20
CA ALA A 40 -6.71 25.58 1.64
C ALA A 40 -6.95 25.86 0.15
N SER A 41 -7.02 24.79 -0.64
CA SER A 41 -7.68 24.75 -1.94
C SER A 41 -8.60 23.52 -2.00
N GLY A 42 -9.72 23.62 -2.72
CA GLY A 42 -10.89 22.72 -2.64
C GLY A 42 -10.62 21.24 -2.99
N PRO A 43 -11.66 20.37 -2.89
CA PRO A 43 -11.52 18.91 -2.91
C PRO A 43 -11.20 18.42 -4.33
N GLY A 44 -9.94 18.51 -4.71
CA GLY A 44 -9.40 18.10 -5.98
C GLY A 44 -8.85 16.68 -5.91
N ASP A 45 -9.55 15.78 -6.59
CA ASP A 45 -9.30 14.36 -6.83
C ASP A 45 -8.01 14.05 -7.64
N LEU A 46 -6.96 14.89 -7.50
CA LEU A 46 -5.79 14.88 -8.38
C LEU A 46 -4.56 14.17 -7.79
N ASP A 47 -4.52 13.91 -6.47
CA ASP A 47 -3.40 13.23 -5.81
C ASP A 47 -3.77 11.85 -5.24
N SER A 48 -4.90 11.30 -5.68
CA SER A 48 -5.39 9.99 -5.26
C SER A 48 -4.94 8.89 -6.23
N VAL A 49 -4.57 7.75 -5.66
CA VAL A 49 -4.22 6.52 -6.40
C VAL A 49 -5.21 5.43 -6.01
N ARG A 50 -5.75 4.72 -6.98
CA ARG A 50 -6.66 3.58 -6.76
C ARG A 50 -5.95 2.26 -7.04
N PHE A 51 -6.24 1.28 -6.22
CA PHE A 51 -5.76 -0.08 -6.35
C PHE A 51 -6.95 -1.04 -6.40
N ARG A 52 -7.06 -1.86 -7.45
CA ARG A 52 -8.05 -2.94 -7.50
C ARG A 52 -7.45 -4.21 -6.94
N LEU A 53 -8.10 -4.72 -5.90
CA LEU A 53 -7.61 -5.78 -5.02
C LEU A 53 -8.71 -6.83 -4.84
N SER A 54 -8.31 -8.04 -4.44
CA SER A 54 -9.20 -9.04 -3.85
C SER A 54 -9.20 -8.95 -2.32
N SER A 55 -10.38 -8.97 -1.73
CA SER A 55 -10.60 -8.86 -0.29
C SER A 55 -10.07 -10.09 0.47
N GLU A 56 -10.16 -11.28 -0.13
CA GLU A 56 -9.83 -12.55 0.52
C GLU A 56 -8.38 -12.64 1.02
N PRO A 57 -7.35 -12.42 0.17
CA PRO A 57 -5.96 -12.48 0.63
C PRO A 57 -5.65 -11.40 1.68
N LEU A 58 -6.24 -10.20 1.55
CA LEU A 58 -6.07 -9.12 2.53
C LEU A 58 -6.66 -9.48 3.89
N ILE A 59 -7.90 -9.98 3.91
CA ILE A 59 -8.60 -10.45 5.13
C ILE A 59 -7.82 -11.57 5.81
N ARG A 60 -7.25 -12.48 5.01
CA ARG A 60 -6.48 -13.62 5.52
C ARG A 60 -5.16 -13.19 6.14
N ALA A 61 -4.43 -12.29 5.48
CA ALA A 61 -3.09 -11.90 5.86
C ALA A 61 -3.04 -10.78 6.92
N SER A 62 -4.13 -10.03 7.10
CA SER A 62 -4.16 -8.88 8.01
C SER A 62 -5.46 -8.82 8.82
N PRO A 63 -5.40 -8.83 10.17
CA PRO A 63 -6.57 -8.62 11.01
C PRO A 63 -7.11 -7.18 10.88
N VAL A 64 -6.27 -6.22 10.51
CA VAL A 64 -6.68 -4.83 10.30
C VAL A 64 -7.49 -4.69 9.01
N PHE A 65 -7.01 -5.24 7.89
CA PHE A 65 -7.82 -5.28 6.66
C PHE A 65 -9.11 -6.07 6.85
N ARG A 66 -9.08 -7.18 7.60
CA ARG A 66 -10.29 -7.89 8.00
C ARG A 66 -11.26 -6.98 8.73
N ALA A 67 -10.81 -6.26 9.76
CA ALA A 67 -11.67 -5.33 10.50
C ALA A 67 -12.21 -4.18 9.63
N MET A 68 -11.41 -3.67 8.70
CA MET A 68 -11.83 -2.62 7.75
C MET A 68 -12.92 -3.12 6.80
N ILE A 69 -12.79 -4.34 6.29
CA ILE A 69 -13.70 -4.90 5.27
C ILE A 69 -14.95 -5.52 5.91
N THR A 70 -14.80 -6.29 6.98
CA THR A 70 -15.88 -7.08 7.59
C THR A 70 -16.42 -6.49 8.89
N GLY A 71 -15.87 -5.37 9.38
CA GLY A 71 -16.28 -4.79 10.65
C GLY A 71 -17.70 -4.20 10.62
N PRO A 72 -18.21 -3.66 11.73
CA PRO A 72 -19.50 -2.98 11.82
C PRO A 72 -19.43 -1.46 11.59
N TRP A 73 -18.32 -0.97 11.02
CA TRP A 73 -18.04 0.45 10.84
C TRP A 73 -18.86 1.07 9.71
N LYS A 74 -18.98 2.40 9.70
CA LYS A 74 -19.73 3.11 8.64
C LYS A 74 -19.20 2.79 7.23
N GLU A 75 -17.89 2.61 7.11
CA GLU A 75 -17.19 2.26 5.87
C GLU A 75 -17.50 0.82 5.43
N SER A 76 -17.57 -0.14 6.35
CA SER A 76 -17.92 -1.53 6.05
C SER A 76 -19.42 -1.75 5.82
N LEU A 77 -20.29 -0.91 6.41
CA LEU A 77 -21.71 -0.84 6.04
C LEU A 77 -21.90 -0.25 4.65
N ALA A 78 -21.14 0.80 4.30
CA ALA A 78 -21.09 1.32 2.93
C ALA A 78 -20.52 0.27 1.97
N PHE A 79 -19.52 -0.50 2.39
CA PHE A 79 -18.97 -1.64 1.67
C PHE A 79 -20.04 -2.71 1.42
N ALA A 80 -20.75 -3.17 2.46
CA ALA A 80 -21.80 -4.17 2.32
C ALA A 80 -22.96 -3.70 1.42
N ALA A 81 -23.33 -2.42 1.51
CA ALA A 81 -24.32 -1.81 0.63
C ALA A 81 -23.82 -1.74 -0.83
N ALA A 82 -22.54 -1.40 -1.04
CA ALA A 82 -21.91 -1.40 -2.36
C ALA A 82 -21.82 -2.81 -2.96
N VAL A 83 -21.42 -3.82 -2.17
CA VAL A 83 -21.39 -5.24 -2.57
C VAL A 83 -22.77 -5.70 -3.02
N THR A 84 -23.81 -5.42 -2.24
CA THR A 84 -25.20 -5.81 -2.57
C THR A 84 -25.65 -5.15 -3.87
N LYS A 85 -25.36 -3.86 -4.05
CA LYS A 85 -25.70 -3.10 -5.25
C LYS A 85 -24.91 -3.59 -6.48
N HIS A 86 -23.66 -3.99 -6.29
CA HIS A 86 -22.82 -4.57 -7.35
C HIS A 86 -23.38 -5.93 -7.79
N GLN A 87 -23.76 -6.80 -6.86
CA GLN A 87 -24.38 -8.09 -7.16
C GLN A 87 -25.70 -7.94 -7.96
N ASP A 88 -26.54 -6.97 -7.59
CA ASP A 88 -27.78 -6.66 -8.31
C ASP A 88 -27.52 -6.11 -9.73
N ARG A 89 -26.43 -5.34 -9.92
CA ARG A 89 -26.07 -4.73 -11.20
C ARG A 89 -25.32 -5.65 -12.16
N LEU A 90 -24.49 -6.56 -11.63
CA LEU A 90 -23.94 -7.69 -12.37
C LEU A 90 -25.06 -8.51 -13.01
N SER A 91 -26.14 -8.72 -12.26
CA SER A 91 -27.36 -9.39 -12.73
C SER A 91 -28.10 -8.61 -13.83
N ALA A 92 -27.87 -7.29 -13.92
CA ALA A 92 -28.44 -6.38 -14.92
C ALA A 92 -27.49 -6.06 -16.10
N GLY A 93 -26.27 -6.64 -16.12
CA GLY A 93 -25.32 -6.51 -17.23
C GLY A 93 -24.54 -5.19 -17.32
N SER A 94 -24.54 -4.35 -16.27
CA SER A 94 -23.73 -3.12 -16.23
C SER A 94 -22.51 -3.31 -15.34
N ALA A 95 -21.35 -3.60 -15.94
CA ALA A 95 -20.06 -3.65 -15.25
C ALA A 95 -19.47 -2.23 -15.18
N ASP A 96 -19.90 -1.47 -14.17
CA ASP A 96 -19.34 -0.15 -13.90
C ASP A 96 -18.34 -0.30 -12.75
N GLU A 97 -17.04 -0.19 -13.04
CA GLU A 97 -15.93 -0.39 -12.09
C GLU A 97 -15.98 0.61 -10.92
N ASP A 98 -16.60 1.79 -11.12
CA ASP A 98 -16.87 2.78 -10.07
C ASP A 98 -17.91 2.31 -9.03
N ALA A 99 -18.50 1.11 -9.19
CA ALA A 99 -19.46 0.54 -8.25
C ALA A 99 -18.85 -0.43 -7.23
N LEU A 100 -17.55 -0.75 -7.33
CA LEU A 100 -16.90 -1.62 -6.37
C LEU A 100 -16.81 -0.93 -4.99
N PRO A 101 -16.94 -1.69 -3.90
CA PRO A 101 -16.72 -1.17 -2.56
C PRO A 101 -15.32 -0.54 -2.40
N GLU A 102 -15.26 0.65 -1.79
CA GLU A 102 -14.03 1.41 -1.60
C GLU A 102 -13.62 1.44 -0.12
N ILE A 103 -12.35 1.15 0.16
CA ILE A 103 -11.68 1.49 1.42
C ILE A 103 -10.63 2.56 1.17
N THR A 104 -10.38 3.41 2.17
CA THR A 104 -9.43 4.51 2.03
C THR A 104 -8.19 4.30 2.90
N ALA A 105 -7.03 4.59 2.32
CA ALA A 105 -5.78 4.72 3.05
C ALA A 105 -5.23 6.14 2.88
N THR A 106 -4.48 6.62 3.86
CA THR A 106 -3.89 7.97 3.82
C THR A 106 -2.44 7.93 4.27
N GLU A 107 -1.66 8.92 3.84
CA GLU A 107 -0.31 9.22 4.37
C GLU A 107 0.79 8.19 4.07
N TRP A 108 0.46 7.09 3.40
CA TRP A 108 1.43 6.08 2.99
C TRP A 108 2.27 6.50 1.79
N ASP A 109 3.53 6.05 1.76
CA ASP A 109 4.31 6.05 0.53
C ASP A 109 3.66 5.09 -0.48
N LYS A 110 3.38 5.61 -1.68
CA LYS A 110 2.67 4.87 -2.72
C LYS A 110 3.40 3.59 -3.13
N ARG A 111 4.72 3.64 -3.26
CA ARG A 111 5.52 2.50 -3.72
C ARG A 111 5.56 1.42 -2.65
N ALA A 112 5.74 1.80 -1.39
CA ALA A 112 5.74 0.88 -0.26
C ALA A 112 4.38 0.21 -0.10
N LEU A 113 3.28 0.96 -0.25
CA LEU A 113 1.94 0.41 -0.20
C LEU A 113 1.68 -0.56 -1.35
N LEU A 114 2.04 -0.18 -2.59
CA LEU A 114 1.89 -1.05 -3.75
C LEU A 114 2.63 -2.38 -3.55
N LEU A 115 3.89 -2.32 -3.12
CA LEU A 115 4.71 -3.51 -2.88
C LEU A 115 4.14 -4.40 -1.76
N LEU A 116 3.63 -3.79 -0.69
CA LEU A 116 2.95 -4.54 0.37
C LEU A 116 1.71 -5.27 -0.19
N LEU A 117 0.87 -4.56 -0.95
CA LEU A 117 -0.34 -5.14 -1.53
C LEU A 117 -0.01 -6.27 -2.53
N GLU A 118 1.05 -6.12 -3.34
CA GLU A 118 1.55 -7.18 -4.22
C GLU A 118 1.96 -8.44 -3.43
N ILE A 119 2.66 -8.26 -2.30
CA ILE A 119 3.05 -9.36 -1.42
C ILE A 119 1.82 -10.05 -0.82
N LEU A 120 0.86 -9.28 -0.30
CA LEU A 120 -0.36 -9.83 0.28
C LEU A 120 -1.19 -10.60 -0.75
N HIS A 121 -1.18 -10.16 -2.01
CA HIS A 121 -1.79 -10.88 -3.13
C HIS A 121 -1.01 -12.13 -3.57
N GLY A 122 0.19 -12.36 -3.04
CA GLY A 122 1.08 -13.42 -3.50
C GLY A 122 1.64 -13.16 -4.90
N ARG A 123 1.43 -11.97 -5.47
CA ARG A 123 1.93 -11.55 -6.79
C ARG A 123 3.32 -10.95 -6.63
N HIS A 124 4.32 -11.81 -6.46
CA HIS A 124 5.71 -11.40 -6.56
C HIS A 124 6.28 -11.86 -7.91
N GLN A 125 7.09 -11.01 -8.53
CA GLN A 125 7.90 -11.42 -9.68
C GLN A 125 8.95 -12.45 -9.20
N ASP A 126 9.46 -13.27 -10.12
CA ASP A 126 10.53 -14.25 -9.81
C ASP A 126 11.74 -13.61 -9.10
N ALA A 127 11.94 -12.31 -9.31
CA ALA A 127 12.89 -11.49 -8.56
C ALA A 127 12.16 -10.44 -7.72
N LEU A 128 12.47 -10.41 -6.42
CA LEU A 128 12.04 -9.31 -5.55
C LEU A 128 12.67 -8.00 -6.00
N PRO A 129 11.91 -6.89 -6.03
CA PRO A 129 12.48 -5.58 -6.30
C PRO A 129 13.54 -5.26 -5.25
N ASP A 130 14.61 -4.59 -5.67
CA ASP A 130 15.59 -4.04 -4.74
C ASP A 130 14.94 -2.89 -3.97
N VAL A 131 15.06 -2.94 -2.64
CA VAL A 131 14.58 -1.91 -1.73
C VAL A 131 15.77 -1.33 -0.98
N ASP A 132 15.80 -0.01 -0.84
CA ASP A 132 16.75 0.66 0.04
C ASP A 132 16.28 0.61 1.50
N VAL A 133 17.12 1.12 2.40
CA VAL A 133 16.82 1.14 3.85
C VAL A 133 15.54 1.94 4.14
N PHE A 134 15.32 3.04 3.43
CA PHE A 134 14.16 3.91 3.66
C PHE A 134 12.85 3.24 3.25
N MET A 135 12.83 2.61 2.07
CA MET A 135 11.73 1.81 1.57
C MET A 135 11.41 0.63 2.50
N LEU A 136 12.44 -0.09 2.98
CA LEU A 136 12.26 -1.15 3.96
C LEU A 136 11.64 -0.62 5.25
N MET A 137 12.05 0.58 5.70
CA MET A 137 11.48 1.21 6.89
C MET A 137 10.00 1.57 6.71
N ASN A 138 9.63 2.15 5.57
CA ASN A 138 8.22 2.44 5.25
C ASN A 138 7.37 1.16 5.25
N ILE A 139 7.89 0.07 4.66
CA ILE A 139 7.22 -1.24 4.67
C ILE A 139 7.08 -1.75 6.10
N CYS A 140 8.11 -1.65 6.95
CA CYS A 140 8.04 -2.07 8.35
C CYS A 140 6.94 -1.34 9.13
N VAL A 141 6.78 -0.03 8.93
CA VAL A 141 5.71 0.76 9.56
C VAL A 141 4.34 0.28 9.10
N MET A 142 4.17 0.02 7.80
CA MET A 142 2.91 -0.52 7.27
C MET A 142 2.63 -1.94 7.77
N VAL A 143 3.65 -2.79 7.85
CA VAL A 143 3.54 -4.17 8.33
C VAL A 143 3.12 -4.22 9.80
N ASP A 144 3.66 -3.33 10.62
CA ASP A 144 3.25 -3.15 12.01
C ASP A 144 1.80 -2.65 12.10
N TYR A 145 1.46 -1.62 11.32
CA TYR A 145 0.11 -1.05 11.29
C TYR A 145 -0.95 -2.06 10.86
N TYR A 146 -0.74 -2.74 9.72
CA TYR A 146 -1.67 -3.72 9.18
C TYR A 146 -1.55 -5.09 9.85
N GLN A 147 -0.55 -5.31 10.71
CA GLN A 147 -0.30 -6.58 11.42
C GLN A 147 -0.21 -7.78 10.46
N CYS A 148 0.65 -7.67 9.44
CA CYS A 148 0.81 -8.69 8.40
C CYS A 148 2.26 -9.20 8.29
N GLN A 149 2.94 -9.33 9.43
CA GLN A 149 4.36 -9.69 9.54
C GLN A 149 4.67 -11.02 8.83
N GLU A 150 3.82 -12.04 9.04
CA GLU A 150 4.01 -13.38 8.48
C GLU A 150 4.06 -13.38 6.95
N ALA A 151 3.27 -12.52 6.30
CA ALA A 151 3.24 -12.43 4.84
C ALA A 151 4.52 -11.79 4.27
N VAL A 152 5.18 -10.92 5.04
CA VAL A 152 6.33 -10.13 4.59
C VAL A 152 7.67 -10.69 5.07
N GLU A 153 7.68 -11.59 6.06
CA GLU A 153 8.90 -12.07 6.74
C GLU A 153 9.98 -12.58 5.77
N LEU A 154 9.61 -13.43 4.81
CA LEU A 154 10.56 -13.99 3.83
C LEU A 154 11.16 -12.89 2.93
N PHE A 155 10.35 -11.91 2.55
CA PHE A 155 10.76 -10.78 1.72
C PHE A 155 11.71 -9.87 2.48
N ALA A 156 11.37 -9.53 3.73
CA ALA A 156 12.20 -8.72 4.61
C ALA A 156 13.57 -9.35 4.85
N ALA A 157 13.63 -10.67 5.07
CA ALA A 157 14.89 -11.39 5.23
C ALA A 157 15.80 -11.28 4.00
N ALA A 158 15.23 -11.44 2.80
CA ALA A 158 15.97 -11.31 1.54
C ALA A 158 16.50 -9.89 1.32
N TRP A 159 15.68 -8.88 1.59
CA TRP A 159 16.09 -7.47 1.48
C TRP A 159 17.17 -7.09 2.49
N MET A 160 17.02 -7.48 3.76
CA MET A 160 18.05 -7.24 4.78
C MET A 160 19.40 -7.87 4.40
N MET A 161 19.38 -9.06 3.81
CA MET A 161 20.60 -9.71 3.33
C MET A 161 21.28 -8.92 2.21
N ARG A 162 20.51 -8.44 1.21
CA ARG A 162 21.06 -7.63 0.10
C ARG A 162 21.63 -6.30 0.59
N ILE A 163 20.90 -5.59 1.46
CA ILE A 163 21.34 -4.31 2.03
C ILE A 163 22.67 -4.49 2.78
N ARG A 164 22.78 -5.51 3.65
CA ARG A 164 24.03 -5.80 4.38
C ARG A 164 25.20 -6.12 3.46
N ILE A 165 24.97 -6.81 2.35
CA ILE A 165 26.04 -7.12 1.37
C ILE A 165 26.54 -5.82 0.71
N MET A 166 25.64 -4.89 0.39
CA MET A 166 26.01 -3.60 -0.20
C MET A 166 26.82 -2.71 0.74
N ASP A 167 26.54 -2.75 2.05
CA ASP A 167 27.28 -1.99 3.05
C ASP A 167 28.69 -2.54 3.34
N THR A 168 28.98 -3.80 2.95
CA THR A 168 30.18 -4.52 3.42
C THR A 168 31.34 -4.56 2.41
N PHE A 169 31.27 -3.94 1.21
CA PHE A 169 32.41 -3.99 0.27
C PHE A 169 32.63 -2.73 -0.59
N PRO A 170 33.69 -1.95 -0.30
CA PRO A 170 34.65 -1.55 -1.31
C PRO A 170 35.79 -2.58 -1.29
N LEU A 171 35.77 -3.56 -2.19
CA LEU A 171 37.00 -4.29 -2.53
C LEU A 171 37.92 -3.33 -3.28
N SER A 172 38.62 -2.44 -2.56
CA SER A 172 39.86 -1.88 -3.10
C SER A 172 40.90 -2.99 -3.09
N VAL A 173 40.90 -3.79 -4.14
CA VAL A 173 42.09 -4.55 -4.54
C VAL A 173 43.08 -3.53 -5.07
N SER A 174 43.87 -2.96 -4.16
CA SER A 174 45.10 -2.26 -4.52
C SER A 174 46.09 -3.32 -4.96
N HIS A 175 46.31 -3.42 -6.26
CA HIS A 175 47.47 -4.09 -6.82
C HIS A 175 48.51 -3.00 -7.09
N ASP A 176 49.55 -2.94 -6.28
CA ASP A 176 50.90 -2.42 -6.61
C ASP A 176 51.91 -2.89 -5.56
#